data_AF-A0A821GBQ2-F1
#
_entry.id   AF-A0A821GBQ2-F1
#
_cell.length_a   1.000
_cell.length_b   1.000
_cell.length_c   1.000
_cell.angle_alpha   90.00
_cell.angle_beta   90.00
_cell.angle_gamma   90.00
#
_symmetry.space_group_name_H-M   'P 1'
#
loop_
_entity.id
_entity.type
_entity.pdbx_description
1 polymer ?
#
loop_
_entity_poly.entity_id
_entity_poly.type
_entity_poly.pdbx_seq_one_letter_code
_entity_poly.pdbx_strand_id
1 'polypeptide(L)'
;MIYGHLPEDPQWQLLEHPLTMKQYLMLPHIHGTFFELNLNIVSPVYTHKITLEPGQSYGEVLIATSTDGVGLSGSLRDKSDTKIEGGDFVYFDHDQNLWRCRFAPQKVGNHPILIFGDDILSSANVIGNDGKYGREVVVFVA
;
A
#
# COMPACT_ATOMS: atom_id res chain seq x y z
N MET A 1 17.35 0.65 4.87
CA MET A 1 16.76 0.21 3.58
C MET A 1 17.89 -0.21 2.66
N ILE A 2 18.12 -1.52 2.53
CA ILE A 2 18.95 -2.14 1.49
C ILE A 2 17.85 -2.83 0.66
N TYR A 3 17.39 -2.36 -0.49
CA TYR A 3 18.03 -2.42 -1.80
C TYR A 3 17.32 -1.40 -2.70
N GLY A 4 17.95 -0.26 -2.98
CA GLY A 4 17.49 0.65 -4.05
C GLY A 4 17.88 0.18 -5.46
N HIS A 5 18.56 -0.97 -5.55
CA HIS A 5 19.12 -1.52 -6.77
C HIS A 5 18.88 -3.03 -6.80
N LEU A 6 18.42 -3.54 -7.95
CA LEU A 6 18.41 -4.98 -8.21
C LEU A 6 19.87 -5.43 -8.43
N PRO A 7 20.38 -6.43 -7.69
CA PRO A 7 21.72 -6.95 -7.92
C PRO A 7 21.88 -7.45 -9.37
N GLU A 8 23.04 -7.17 -9.98
CA GLU A 8 23.38 -7.66 -11.32
C GLU A 8 23.51 -9.19 -11.35
N ASP A 9 24.04 -9.77 -10.26
CA ASP A 9 24.11 -11.22 -10.06
C ASP A 9 22.82 -11.74 -9.41
N PRO A 10 22.05 -12.62 -10.09
CA PRO A 10 20.85 -13.24 -9.52
C PRO A 10 21.08 -14.00 -8.22
N GLN A 11 22.28 -14.54 -7.98
CA GLN A 11 22.60 -15.31 -6.76
C GLN A 11 22.65 -14.41 -5.51
N TRP A 12 22.92 -13.12 -5.69
CA TRP A 12 22.97 -12.15 -4.58
C TRP A 12 21.61 -11.62 -4.17
N GLN A 13 20.54 -11.99 -4.88
CA GLN A 13 19.18 -11.61 -4.49
C GLN A 13 18.70 -12.35 -3.23
N LEU A 14 19.35 -13.46 -2.86
CA LEU A 14 18.98 -14.29 -1.70
C LEU A 14 17.51 -14.75 -1.72
N LEU A 15 16.91 -14.80 -2.90
CA LEU A 15 15.55 -15.31 -3.14
C LEU A 15 15.65 -16.75 -3.62
N GLU A 16 14.68 -17.58 -3.23
CA GLU A 16 14.51 -18.94 -3.78
C GLU A 16 14.37 -18.90 -5.31
N HIS A 17 13.67 -17.88 -5.81
CA HIS A 17 13.48 -17.59 -7.23
C HIS A 17 13.93 -16.15 -7.51
N PRO A 18 15.11 -15.94 -8.11
CA PRO A 18 15.60 -14.60 -8.45
C PRO A 18 14.63 -13.85 -9.38
N LEU A 19 14.40 -12.58 -9.09
CA LEU A 19 13.58 -11.68 -9.88
C LEU A 19 14.36 -11.14 -11.08
N THR A 20 13.66 -11.03 -12.20
CA THR A 20 14.12 -10.25 -13.35
C THR A 20 13.91 -8.75 -13.11
N MET A 21 14.65 -7.89 -13.82
CA MET A 21 14.47 -6.44 -13.76
C MET A 21 13.03 -6.01 -14.06
N LYS A 22 12.36 -6.70 -14.98
CA LYS A 22 10.96 -6.45 -15.32
C LYS A 22 10.04 -6.70 -14.12
N GLN A 23 10.24 -7.82 -13.40
CA GLN A 23 9.45 -8.14 -12.21
C GLN A 23 9.75 -7.18 -11.06
N TYR A 24 11.02 -6.83 -10.87
CA TYR A 24 11.42 -5.86 -9.85
C TYR A 24 10.71 -4.50 -10.03
N LEU A 25 10.68 -3.97 -11.25
CA LEU A 25 9.96 -2.74 -11.58
C LEU A 25 8.44 -2.84 -11.45
N MET A 26 7.90 -4.06 -11.39
CA MET A 26 6.49 -4.28 -11.16
C MET A 26 6.13 -4.29 -9.67
N LEU A 27 7.08 -4.50 -8.75
CA LEU A 27 6.77 -4.57 -7.33
C LEU A 27 6.20 -3.25 -6.78
N PRO A 28 5.29 -3.31 -5.78
CA PRO A 28 4.85 -2.13 -5.04
C PRO A 28 6.04 -1.46 -4.35
N HIS A 29 6.04 -0.13 -4.33
CA HIS A 29 7.04 0.62 -3.61
C HIS A 29 6.70 0.58 -2.12
N ILE A 30 7.48 -0.17 -1.34
CA ILE A 30 7.23 -0.44 0.07
C ILE A 30 8.20 0.38 0.92
N HIS A 31 7.66 1.09 1.92
CA HIS A 31 8.46 1.85 2.89
C HIS A 31 8.81 0.98 4.10
N GLY A 32 9.86 1.34 4.85
CA GLY A 32 10.33 0.58 6.02
C GLY A 32 9.23 0.31 7.06
N THR A 33 8.29 1.25 7.21
CA THR A 33 7.15 1.14 8.12
C THR A 33 6.23 -0.04 7.81
N PHE A 34 6.18 -0.51 6.56
CA PHE A 34 5.46 -1.73 6.19
C PHE A 34 5.91 -2.95 7.00
N PHE A 35 7.23 -3.10 7.14
CA PHE A 35 7.84 -4.21 7.87
C PHE A 35 7.75 -3.99 9.38
N GLU A 36 7.89 -2.75 9.86
CA GLU A 36 7.72 -2.42 11.28
C GLU A 36 6.33 -2.78 11.79
N LEU A 37 5.30 -2.52 10.98
CA LEU A 37 3.90 -2.83 11.31
C LEU A 37 3.52 -4.29 10.98
N ASN A 38 4.47 -5.11 10.53
CA ASN A 38 4.28 -6.51 10.16
C ASN A 38 3.11 -6.74 9.20
N LEU A 39 3.04 -5.88 8.16
CA LEU A 39 2.01 -5.94 7.13
C LEU A 39 2.38 -6.95 6.05
N ASN A 40 1.35 -7.49 5.39
CA ASN A 40 1.50 -8.36 4.24
C ASN A 40 0.44 -8.05 3.18
N ILE A 41 0.86 -7.84 1.92
CA ILE A 41 -0.07 -7.59 0.81
C ILE A 41 -0.65 -8.93 0.36
N VAL A 42 -1.95 -9.12 0.56
CA VAL A 42 -2.69 -10.31 0.14
C VAL A 42 -3.17 -10.18 -1.30
N SER A 43 -3.54 -8.96 -1.72
CA SER A 43 -3.91 -8.68 -3.11
C SER A 43 -3.76 -7.19 -3.40
N PRO A 44 -3.28 -6.78 -4.59
CA PRO A 44 -2.69 -7.63 -5.61
C PRO A 44 -1.23 -8.00 -5.27
N VAL A 45 -0.84 -9.26 -5.49
CA VAL A 45 0.51 -9.75 -5.13
C VAL A 45 1.49 -9.43 -6.25
N TYR A 46 2.72 -9.03 -5.89
CA TYR A 46 3.85 -8.78 -6.81
C TYR A 46 3.62 -7.71 -7.88
N THR A 47 2.63 -6.84 -7.70
CA THR A 47 2.35 -5.73 -8.64
C THR A 47 2.01 -4.46 -7.88
N HIS A 48 2.56 -3.33 -8.33
CA HIS A 48 2.15 -1.99 -7.91
C HIS A 48 0.91 -1.50 -8.66
N LYS A 49 0.47 -2.22 -9.69
CA LYS A 49 -0.65 -1.80 -10.54
C LYS A 49 -1.95 -2.48 -10.14
N ILE A 50 -3.01 -1.69 -10.09
CA ILE A 50 -4.39 -2.15 -9.95
C ILE A 50 -5.11 -1.77 -11.24
N THR A 51 -5.59 -2.75 -11.99
CA THR A 51 -6.34 -2.47 -13.23
C THR A 51 -7.83 -2.60 -12.96
N LEU A 52 -8.55 -1.51 -13.26
CA LEU A 52 -10.00 -1.45 -13.20
C LEU A 52 -10.59 -1.90 -14.53
N GLU A 53 -11.24 -3.07 -14.54
CA GLU A 53 -11.93 -3.56 -15.72
C GLU A 53 -13.22 -2.76 -16.00
N PRO A 54 -13.70 -2.71 -17.26
CA PRO A 54 -14.94 -2.02 -17.60
C PRO A 54 -16.12 -2.50 -16.73
N GLY A 55 -16.74 -1.58 -15.99
CA GLY A 55 -17.85 -1.87 -15.07
C GLY A 55 -17.43 -2.03 -13.60
N GLN A 56 -16.13 -2.08 -13.30
CA GLN A 56 -15.62 -2.04 -11.94
C GLN A 56 -15.50 -0.58 -11.46
N SER A 57 -16.09 -0.28 -10.30
CA SER A 57 -16.13 1.08 -9.75
C SER A 57 -14.95 1.41 -8.84
N TYR A 58 -14.23 0.41 -8.32
CA TYR A 58 -13.09 0.60 -7.45
C TYR A 58 -12.05 -0.53 -7.58
N GLY A 59 -10.78 -0.17 -7.43
CA GLY A 59 -9.68 -1.08 -7.21
C GLY A 59 -9.60 -1.44 -5.73
N GLU A 60 -9.20 -2.67 -5.40
CA GLU A 60 -9.07 -3.11 -4.00
C GLU A 60 -7.65 -3.62 -3.73
N VAL A 61 -7.08 -3.16 -2.62
CA VAL A 61 -5.87 -3.72 -2.01
C VAL A 61 -6.26 -4.37 -0.69
N LEU A 62 -5.84 -5.61 -0.51
CA LEU A 62 -6.04 -6.39 0.70
C LEU A 62 -4.71 -6.50 1.44
N ILE A 63 -4.70 -6.09 2.70
CA ILE A 63 -3.50 -6.12 3.55
C ILE A 63 -3.81 -6.91 4.82
N ALA A 64 -3.04 -7.95 5.08
CA ALA A 64 -3.03 -8.65 6.36
C ALA A 64 -2.09 -7.92 7.34
N THR A 65 -2.45 -7.93 8.62
CA THR A 65 -1.58 -7.56 9.73
C THR A 65 -1.60 -8.67 10.76
N SER A 66 -0.45 -8.96 11.37
CA SER A 66 -0.36 -9.87 12.52
C SER A 66 -0.23 -9.12 13.85
N THR A 67 -0.25 -7.79 13.80
CA THR A 67 -0.07 -6.91 14.96
C THR A 67 -1.40 -6.25 15.30
N ASP A 68 -1.82 -6.39 16.55
CA ASP A 68 -2.98 -5.68 17.08
C ASP A 68 -2.70 -4.19 17.16
N GLY A 69 -3.75 -3.36 17.02
CA GLY A 69 -3.62 -1.92 17.16
C GLY A 69 -3.03 -1.20 15.95
N VAL A 70 -2.77 -1.89 14.83
CA VAL A 70 -2.38 -1.23 13.59
C VAL A 70 -3.60 -0.60 12.92
N GLY A 71 -3.53 0.69 12.60
CA GLY A 71 -4.51 1.41 11.80
C GLY A 71 -3.98 1.73 10.41
N LEU A 72 -4.77 1.46 9.36
CA LEU A 72 -4.43 1.85 7.99
C LEU A 72 -5.36 2.96 7.48
N SER A 73 -4.82 3.83 6.63
CA SER A 73 -5.58 4.83 5.89
C SER A 73 -5.10 4.94 4.45
N GLY A 74 -5.95 5.48 3.58
CA GLY A 74 -5.71 5.58 2.15
C GLY A 74 -5.64 7.02 1.66
N SER A 75 -5.01 7.21 0.51
CA SER A 75 -5.09 8.44 -0.26
C SER A 75 -4.98 8.13 -1.74
N LEU A 76 -6.07 8.32 -2.46
CA LEU A 76 -6.06 8.33 -3.92
C LEU A 76 -5.69 9.73 -4.41
N ARG A 77 -4.73 9.83 -5.33
CA ARG A 77 -4.28 11.11 -5.87
C ARG A 77 -4.53 11.27 -7.36
N ASP A 78 -4.63 12.51 -7.80
CA ASP A 78 -4.67 12.87 -9.22
C ASP A 78 -3.26 13.09 -9.80
N LYS A 79 -3.18 13.51 -11.07
CA LYS A 79 -1.92 13.77 -11.77
C LYS A 79 -1.14 14.97 -11.21
N SER A 80 -1.80 15.83 -10.44
CA SER A 80 -1.21 16.98 -9.76
C SER A 80 -0.80 16.65 -8.32
N ASP A 81 -0.74 15.36 -7.97
CA ASP A 81 -0.46 14.86 -6.63
C ASP A 81 -1.46 15.35 -5.57
N THR A 82 -2.65 15.77 -5.98
CA THR A 82 -3.69 16.24 -5.06
C THR A 82 -4.59 15.09 -4.66
N LYS A 83 -4.91 14.98 -3.36
CA LYS A 83 -5.85 13.96 -2.85
C LYS A 83 -7.22 14.15 -3.49
N ILE A 84 -7.82 13.06 -3.96
CA ILE A 84 -9.19 13.00 -4.45
C ILE A 84 -10.09 12.70 -3.24
N GLU A 85 -10.80 13.72 -2.77
CA GLU A 85 -11.76 13.57 -1.66
C GLU A 85 -12.85 12.54 -1.99
N GLY A 86 -13.09 11.62 -1.07
CA GLY A 86 -14.00 10.48 -1.26
C GLY A 86 -13.53 9.43 -2.28
N GLY A 87 -12.29 9.53 -2.77
CA GLY A 87 -11.70 8.58 -3.71
C GLY A 87 -11.14 7.32 -3.06
N ASP A 88 -11.00 7.30 -1.73
CA ASP A 88 -10.50 6.17 -0.95
C ASP A 88 -11.48 5.76 0.16
N PHE A 89 -11.54 4.45 0.43
CA PHE A 89 -12.31 3.88 1.52
C PHE A 89 -11.53 2.71 2.13
N VAL A 90 -11.01 2.90 3.34
CA VAL A 90 -10.17 1.93 4.04
C VAL A 90 -10.84 1.51 5.35
N TYR A 91 -10.98 0.21 5.56
CA TYR A 91 -11.56 -0.35 6.78
C TYR A 91 -10.99 -1.74 7.07
N PHE A 92 -11.12 -2.16 8.33
CA PHE A 92 -10.75 -3.50 8.75
C PHE A 92 -11.95 -4.43 8.66
N ASP A 93 -11.81 -5.51 7.90
CA ASP A 93 -12.77 -6.61 7.81
C ASP A 93 -12.44 -7.63 8.92
N HIS A 94 -13.22 -7.58 10.01
CA HIS A 94 -13.01 -8.44 11.17
C HIS A 94 -13.31 -9.92 10.89
N ASP A 95 -14.19 -10.22 9.93
CA ASP A 95 -14.54 -11.61 9.60
C ASP A 95 -13.39 -12.29 8.86
N GLN A 96 -12.68 -11.54 8.02
CA GLN A 96 -11.54 -12.05 7.24
C GLN A 96 -10.19 -11.75 7.87
N ASN A 97 -10.15 -10.92 8.91
CA ASN A 97 -8.93 -10.42 9.55
C ASN A 97 -8.00 -9.70 8.55
N LEU A 98 -8.59 -8.85 7.70
CA LEU A 98 -7.89 -8.15 6.61
C LEU A 98 -8.29 -6.68 6.54
N TRP A 99 -7.32 -5.82 6.27
CA TRP A 99 -7.59 -4.46 5.81
C TRP A 99 -8.04 -4.49 4.36
N ARG A 100 -9.19 -3.85 4.10
CA ARG A 100 -9.73 -3.61 2.77
C ARG A 100 -9.53 -2.15 2.40
N CYS A 101 -8.66 -1.88 1.44
CA CYS A 101 -8.38 -0.55 0.93
C CYS A 101 -8.97 -0.42 -0.47
N ARG A 102 -10.06 0.34 -0.62
CA ARG A 102 -10.74 0.55 -1.89
C ARG A 102 -10.46 1.93 -2.44
N PHE A 103 -10.22 2.00 -3.75
CA PHE A 103 -9.86 3.25 -4.44
C PHE A 103 -10.67 3.41 -5.72
N ALA A 104 -11.38 4.52 -5.86
CA ALA A 104 -12.31 4.80 -6.96
C ALA A 104 -11.86 6.05 -7.74
N PRO A 105 -10.98 5.90 -8.75
CA PRO A 105 -10.60 7.02 -9.60
C PRO A 105 -11.78 7.49 -10.45
N GLN A 106 -12.02 8.81 -10.45
CA GLN A 106 -13.13 9.43 -11.18
C GLN A 106 -12.86 9.61 -12.67
N LYS A 107 -11.60 9.50 -13.09
CA LYS A 107 -11.15 9.70 -14.46
C LYS A 107 -10.28 8.54 -14.89
N VAL A 108 -10.28 8.25 -16.19
CA VAL A 108 -9.37 7.26 -16.77
C VAL A 108 -7.96 7.83 -16.77
N GLY A 109 -7.01 7.04 -16.26
CA GLY A 109 -5.60 7.38 -16.21
C GLY A 109 -4.89 6.66 -15.08
N ASN A 110 -3.59 6.92 -14.94
CA ASN A 110 -2.82 6.43 -13.81
C ASN A 110 -3.01 7.36 -12.61
N HIS A 111 -3.43 6.78 -11.49
CA HIS A 111 -3.68 7.48 -10.24
C HIS A 111 -2.81 6.89 -9.13
N PRO A 112 -1.90 7.69 -8.52
CA PRO A 112 -1.14 7.23 -7.37
C PRO A 112 -2.07 6.91 -6.20
N ILE A 113 -1.82 5.76 -5.58
CA ILE A 113 -2.49 5.31 -4.36
C ILE A 113 -1.42 5.22 -3.29
N LEU A 114 -1.62 5.93 -2.19
CA LEU A 114 -0.77 5.85 -1.01
C LEU A 114 -1.56 5.18 0.11
N ILE A 115 -0.97 4.16 0.73
CA ILE A 115 -1.48 3.57 1.96
C ILE A 115 -0.54 3.98 3.07
N PHE A 116 -1.14 4.51 4.13
CA PHE A 116 -0.43 4.90 5.34
C PHE A 116 -0.82 3.96 6.47
N GLY A 117 0.11 3.78 7.40
CA GLY A 117 -0.08 2.94 8.57
C GLY A 117 0.43 3.62 9.82
N ASP A 118 -0.24 3.33 10.91
CA ASP A 118 0.11 3.79 12.24
C ASP A 118 -0.15 2.69 13.27
N ASP A 119 0.59 2.75 14.37
CA ASP A 119 0.35 1.91 15.55
C ASP A 119 -0.48 2.74 16.54
N ILE A 120 -1.79 2.54 16.52
CA ILE A 120 -2.78 3.26 17.32
C ILE A 120 -2.50 3.12 18.82
N LEU A 121 -1.94 1.99 19.25
CA LEU A 121 -1.60 1.77 20.66
C LEU A 121 -0.39 2.60 21.08
N SER A 122 0.53 2.88 20.15
CA SER A 122 1.67 3.77 20.36
C SER A 122 1.30 5.25 20.26
N SER A 123 0.41 5.62 19.33
CA SER A 123 0.03 7.01 19.06
C SER A 123 -1.01 7.58 20.04
N ALA A 124 -1.64 6.73 20.86
CA ALA A 124 -2.47 7.16 22.00
C ALA A 124 -1.71 8.02 23.05
N ASN A 125 -0.38 8.04 23.03
CA ASN A 125 0.45 8.88 23.90
C ASN A 125 0.87 10.23 23.28
N VAL A 126 0.49 10.53 22.04
CA VAL A 126 0.86 11.78 21.35
C VAL A 126 -0.37 12.43 20.74
N ILE A 127 -1.20 13.04 21.60
CA ILE A 127 -2.33 13.87 21.15
C ILE A 127 -1.77 15.17 20.55
N GLY A 128 -1.73 15.26 19.22
CA GLY A 128 -1.20 16.40 18.47
C GLY A 128 -1.98 16.72 17.20
N ASN A 129 -3.25 17.06 17.38
CA ASN A 129 -4.29 17.69 16.52
C ASN A 129 -4.24 17.90 14.97
N ASP A 130 -3.40 17.26 14.16
CA ASP A 130 -3.30 17.60 12.72
C ASP A 130 -3.55 16.42 11.75
N GLY A 131 -4.58 15.58 11.96
CA GLY A 131 -5.22 14.74 10.91
C GLY A 131 -4.34 13.90 9.94
N LYS A 132 -3.05 13.72 10.23
CA LYS A 132 -2.01 13.11 9.38
C LYS A 132 -1.22 12.07 10.19
N TYR A 133 -1.91 11.13 10.82
CA TYR A 133 -1.26 10.13 11.68
C TYR A 133 -1.04 8.83 10.93
N GLY A 134 -0.21 8.87 9.89
CA GLY A 134 0.19 7.66 9.21
C GLY A 134 1.47 7.90 8.44
N ARG A 135 2.45 7.03 8.65
CA ARG A 135 3.67 7.03 7.81
C ARG A 135 3.32 6.31 6.51
N GLU A 136 3.93 6.73 5.40
CA GLU A 136 3.74 6.01 4.14
C GLU A 136 4.22 4.58 4.30
N VAL A 137 3.43 3.64 3.80
CA VAL A 137 3.69 2.20 3.96
C VAL A 137 3.85 1.54 2.60
N VAL A 138 2.96 1.82 1.66
CA VAL A 138 3.05 1.27 0.31
C VAL A 138 2.38 2.18 -0.73
N VAL A 139 2.96 2.22 -1.93
CA VAL A 139 2.44 2.96 -3.07
C VAL A 139 2.03 2.03 -4.20
N PHE A 140 0.82 2.25 -4.72
CA PHE A 140 0.26 1.61 -5.91
C PHE A 140 -0.10 2.66 -6.97
N VAL A 141 -0.43 2.18 -8.16
CA VAL A 141 -1.00 2.96 -9.27
C VAL A 141 -2.25 2.25 -9.75
N ALA A 142 -3.40 2.93 -9.68
CA ALA A 142 -4.66 2.48 -10.28
C ALA A 142 -4.89 3.12 -11.65
#